data_AF-A0A158SQJ9-F1
#
_entry.id   AF-A0A158SQJ9-F1
#
_cell.length_a   1.000
_cell.length_b   1.000
_cell.length_c   1.000
_cell.angle_alpha   90.00
_cell.angle_beta   90.00
_cell.angle_gamma   90.00
#
_symmetry.space_group_name_H-M   'P 1'
#
loop_
_entity.id
_entity.type
_entity.pdbx_description
1 polymer ?
#
loop_
_entity_poly.entity_id
_entity_poly.type
_entity_poly.pdbx_seq_one_letter_code
_entity_poly.pdbx_strand_id
1 'polypeptide(L)'
;MSLEEQTQGQADGDSTSPEANTETQTRDYEAEARSHGWTPKDDFKGDPSRWVDAETFVKRADEVMPFLKKQNAALKREIDDMKRQQKKAADFFSKAEERAYNRAMTDLQAKMDEAVESGDRDAARKVLKDMDDLKSDFTSERMEAEPKEKEDGPEIVAQAQQAIRDWIDGSDWYFTDEKKTKYADMQSDLIIKEHGQLHKFPGGIDAALAEIDKRVQRKFSERPPVQTSGSGNRSGSGKTGRGYADLPADAKRLCDKWVNQGLIKSREDYVRSYQWD
;
A
#
# COMPACT_ATOMS: atom_id res chain seq x y z
N MET A 1 61.78 -62.57 -57.38
CA MET A 1 61.63 -61.13 -57.08
C MET A 1 60.64 -61.06 -55.91
N SER A 2 61.05 -61.27 -54.65
CA SER A 2 62.35 -60.97 -54.00
C SER A 2 62.63 -59.48 -54.02
N LEU A 3 62.94 -58.79 -52.92
CA LEU A 3 63.28 -59.21 -51.54
C LEU A 3 62.22 -58.67 -50.53
N GLU A 4 62.05 -59.12 -49.28
CA GLU A 4 62.94 -59.00 -48.09
C GLU A 4 63.46 -57.55 -47.90
N GLU A 5 63.41 -56.92 -46.72
CA GLU A 5 63.08 -57.34 -45.34
C GLU A 5 62.20 -56.21 -44.67
N GLN A 6 61.97 -55.99 -43.36
CA GLN A 6 62.57 -56.49 -42.11
C GLN A 6 61.58 -56.41 -40.89
N THR A 7 62.14 -56.43 -39.68
CA THR A 7 61.64 -56.26 -38.30
C THR A 7 61.03 -54.87 -37.97
N GLN A 8 60.44 -54.55 -36.80
CA GLN A 8 60.16 -55.22 -35.50
C GLN A 8 58.92 -54.53 -34.86
N GLY A 9 58.23 -55.04 -33.84
CA GLY A 9 58.68 -55.11 -32.44
C GLY A 9 57.63 -54.42 -31.53
N GLN A 10 57.20 -55.08 -30.47
CA GLN A 10 56.09 -54.69 -29.59
C GLN A 10 56.60 -54.14 -28.25
N ALA A 11 56.09 -52.99 -27.79
CA ALA A 11 56.21 -52.52 -26.41
C ALA A 11 55.14 -51.46 -26.07
N ASP A 12 54.66 -51.47 -24.83
CA ASP A 12 53.65 -50.56 -24.27
C ASP A 12 54.24 -49.18 -23.92
N GLY A 13 53.42 -48.12 -23.87
CA GLY A 13 53.91 -46.76 -23.64
C GLY A 13 52.87 -45.67 -23.38
N ASP A 14 52.37 -45.63 -22.14
CA ASP A 14 51.68 -44.51 -21.48
C ASP A 14 50.27 -44.07 -21.98
N SER A 15 49.51 -43.46 -21.09
CA SER A 15 48.14 -42.99 -21.29
C SER A 15 48.01 -41.51 -20.97
N THR A 16 47.70 -40.70 -21.98
CA THR A 16 47.34 -39.29 -21.74
C THR A 16 46.23 -38.85 -22.71
N SER A 17 45.00 -39.23 -22.39
CA SER A 17 43.82 -38.58 -22.99
C SER A 17 43.74 -37.14 -22.48
N PRO A 18 43.65 -36.11 -23.34
CA PRO A 18 43.56 -34.73 -22.88
C PRO A 18 42.22 -34.48 -22.20
N GLU A 19 42.26 -33.98 -20.96
CA GLU A 19 41.04 -33.58 -20.25
C GLU A 19 40.43 -32.33 -20.90
N ALA A 20 39.23 -32.46 -21.43
CA ALA A 20 38.44 -31.34 -21.93
C ALA A 20 37.83 -30.56 -20.76
N ASN A 21 38.64 -29.75 -20.06
CA ASN A 21 38.19 -28.89 -18.96
C ASN A 21 37.07 -27.96 -19.43
N THR A 22 35.83 -28.36 -19.15
CA THR A 22 34.62 -27.61 -19.46
C THR A 22 34.07 -27.10 -18.15
N GLU A 23 34.34 -25.84 -17.84
CA GLU A 23 33.95 -25.19 -16.57
C GLU A 23 32.45 -24.87 -16.53
N THR A 24 31.61 -25.90 -16.58
CA THR A 24 30.23 -25.80 -16.10
C THR A 24 30.27 -25.56 -14.59
N GLN A 25 29.85 -24.37 -14.17
CA GLN A 25 29.58 -24.07 -12.76
C GLN A 25 28.57 -25.09 -12.24
N THR A 26 29.01 -25.96 -11.33
CA THR A 26 28.18 -27.05 -10.78
C THR A 26 27.10 -26.45 -9.89
N ARG A 27 25.87 -26.40 -10.41
CA ARG A 27 24.66 -25.97 -9.67
C ARG A 27 24.54 -26.77 -8.38
N ASP A 28 24.48 -26.09 -7.23
CA ASP A 28 24.30 -26.72 -5.92
C ASP A 28 22.83 -27.12 -5.74
N TYR A 29 22.49 -28.26 -6.33
CA TYR A 29 21.17 -28.87 -6.20
C TYR A 29 20.80 -29.18 -4.74
N GLU A 30 21.76 -29.40 -3.84
CA GLU A 30 21.48 -29.79 -2.46
C GLU A 30 21.08 -28.58 -1.60
N ALA A 31 21.74 -27.42 -1.79
CA ALA A 31 21.33 -26.16 -1.19
C ALA A 31 20.00 -25.66 -1.78
N GLU A 32 19.81 -25.74 -3.10
CA GLU A 32 18.55 -25.38 -3.74
C GLU A 32 17.39 -26.27 -3.28
N ALA A 33 17.57 -27.58 -3.23
CA ALA A 33 16.57 -28.52 -2.74
C ALA A 33 16.18 -28.21 -1.29
N ARG A 34 17.15 -28.00 -0.39
CA ARG A 34 16.89 -27.58 1.00
C ARG A 34 16.07 -26.29 1.07
N SER A 35 16.38 -25.29 0.24
CA SER A 35 15.62 -24.03 0.17
C SER A 35 14.15 -24.23 -0.26
N HIS A 36 13.86 -25.32 -0.95
CA HIS A 36 12.53 -25.74 -1.38
C HIS A 36 11.90 -26.83 -0.48
N GLY A 37 12.48 -27.09 0.69
CA GLY A 37 11.92 -27.99 1.72
C GLY A 37 12.28 -29.47 1.58
N TRP A 38 13.24 -29.81 0.72
CA TRP A 38 13.82 -31.16 0.68
C TRP A 38 14.67 -31.45 1.92
N THR A 39 14.78 -32.73 2.27
CA THR A 39 15.59 -33.24 3.38
C THR A 39 16.45 -34.42 2.94
N PRO A 40 17.69 -34.56 3.48
CA PRO A 40 18.51 -35.75 3.28
C PRO A 40 17.77 -37.03 3.69
N LYS A 41 18.20 -38.16 3.16
CA LYS A 41 17.53 -39.46 3.35
C LYS A 41 17.39 -39.85 4.83
N ASP A 42 18.38 -39.52 5.65
CA ASP A 42 18.43 -39.87 7.07
C ASP A 42 17.50 -38.99 7.93
N ASP A 43 17.18 -37.78 7.46
CA ASP A 43 16.21 -36.85 8.08
C ASP A 43 14.78 -37.04 7.57
N PHE A 44 14.57 -37.84 6.51
CA PHE A 44 13.30 -37.91 5.80
C PHE A 44 12.24 -38.74 6.56
N LYS A 45 11.29 -38.03 7.17
CA LYS A 45 10.22 -38.61 8.02
C LYS A 45 9.04 -39.22 7.25
N GLY A 46 9.20 -39.46 5.95
CA GLY A 46 8.17 -40.02 5.08
C GLY A 46 8.42 -41.50 4.74
N ASP A 47 7.62 -42.03 3.81
CA ASP A 47 7.82 -43.35 3.21
C ASP A 47 9.16 -43.40 2.43
N PRO A 48 10.15 -44.21 2.85
CA PRO A 48 11.48 -44.21 2.24
C PRO A 48 11.49 -44.60 0.74
N SER A 49 10.44 -45.27 0.25
CA SER A 49 10.29 -45.59 -1.18
C SER A 49 9.94 -44.37 -2.05
N ARG A 50 9.51 -43.27 -1.41
CA ARG A 50 9.08 -42.02 -2.05
C ARG A 50 10.09 -40.89 -1.92
N TRP A 51 11.21 -41.10 -1.23
CA TRP A 51 12.33 -40.18 -1.20
C TRP A 51 13.03 -40.13 -2.57
N VAL A 52 13.56 -38.97 -2.94
CA VAL A 52 14.34 -38.76 -4.16
C VAL A 52 15.56 -37.90 -3.84
N ASP A 53 16.59 -38.00 -4.68
CA ASP A 53 17.78 -37.16 -4.61
C ASP A 53 17.47 -35.67 -4.88
N ALA A 54 18.42 -34.81 -4.52
CA ALA A 54 18.27 -33.36 -4.62
C ALA A 54 18.16 -32.86 -6.08
N GLU A 55 18.85 -33.47 -7.03
CA GLU A 55 18.82 -33.06 -8.44
C GLU A 55 17.46 -33.39 -9.07
N THR A 56 16.94 -34.60 -8.84
CA THR A 56 15.59 -35.03 -9.24
C THR A 56 14.52 -34.17 -8.57
N PHE A 57 14.70 -33.79 -7.31
CA PHE A 57 13.77 -32.89 -6.61
C PHE A 57 13.75 -31.49 -7.25
N VAL A 58 14.91 -30.87 -7.46
CA VAL A 58 15.02 -29.54 -8.06
C VAL A 58 14.52 -29.51 -9.50
N LYS A 59 14.83 -30.52 -10.32
CA LYS A 59 14.30 -30.61 -11.70
C LYS A 59 12.77 -30.65 -11.73
N ARG A 60 12.13 -31.47 -10.87
CA ARG A 60 10.67 -31.50 -10.74
C ARG A 60 10.10 -30.20 -10.19
N ALA A 61 10.83 -29.52 -9.30
CA ALA A 61 10.45 -28.19 -8.82
C ALA A 61 10.50 -27.17 -9.98
N ASP A 62 11.56 -27.14 -10.78
CA ASP A 62 11.73 -26.26 -11.94
C ASP A 62 10.63 -26.47 -13.00
N GLU A 63 10.18 -27.72 -13.22
CA GLU A 63 9.06 -28.04 -14.11
C GLU A 63 7.70 -27.53 -13.59
N VAL A 64 7.43 -27.68 -12.29
CA VAL A 64 6.12 -27.40 -11.68
C VAL A 64 5.99 -25.95 -11.21
N MET A 65 7.09 -25.28 -10.84
CA MET A 65 7.11 -23.91 -10.33
C MET A 65 6.56 -22.85 -11.30
N PRO A 66 6.75 -22.91 -12.62
CA PRO A 66 6.09 -22.01 -13.57
C PRO A 66 4.55 -22.11 -13.50
N PHE A 67 4.02 -23.32 -13.35
CA PHE A 67 2.58 -23.56 -13.21
C PHE A 67 2.06 -23.07 -11.85
N LEU A 68 2.74 -23.38 -10.75
CA LEU A 68 2.41 -22.87 -9.41
C LEU A 68 2.47 -21.33 -9.34
N LYS A 69 3.49 -20.70 -9.93
CA LYS A 69 3.60 -19.24 -10.04
C LYS A 69 2.41 -18.66 -10.82
N LYS A 70 2.02 -19.28 -11.93
CA LYS A 70 0.85 -18.87 -12.74
C LYS A 70 -0.47 -19.02 -11.96
N GLN A 71 -0.68 -20.13 -11.26
CA GLN A 71 -1.86 -20.36 -10.41
C GLN A 71 -1.91 -19.37 -9.23
N ASN A 72 -0.81 -19.20 -8.50
CA ASN A 72 -0.74 -18.27 -7.37
C ASN A 72 -0.99 -16.81 -7.81
N ALA A 73 -0.51 -16.43 -9.01
CA ALA A 73 -0.80 -15.13 -9.60
C ALA A 73 -2.23 -14.99 -10.16
N ALA A 74 -2.92 -16.10 -10.47
CA ALA A 74 -4.35 -16.08 -10.78
C ALA A 74 -5.19 -15.90 -9.51
N LEU A 75 -4.96 -16.75 -8.50
CA LEU A 75 -5.63 -16.69 -7.20
C LEU A 75 -5.46 -15.34 -6.51
N LYS A 76 -4.27 -14.71 -6.58
CA LYS A 76 -4.06 -13.34 -6.07
C LYS A 76 -4.95 -12.31 -6.76
N ARG A 77 -5.09 -12.37 -8.10
CA ARG A 77 -5.98 -11.46 -8.85
C ARG A 77 -7.46 -11.71 -8.53
N GLU A 78 -7.84 -12.97 -8.34
CA GLU A 78 -9.20 -13.37 -7.95
C GLU A 78 -9.55 -12.87 -6.53
N ILE A 79 -8.64 -13.03 -5.57
CA ILE A 79 -8.76 -12.47 -4.21
C ILE A 79 -8.84 -10.93 -4.26
N ASP A 80 -8.01 -10.27 -5.07
CA ASP A 80 -8.02 -8.81 -5.19
C ASP A 80 -9.26 -8.26 -5.89
N ASP A 81 -9.83 -8.97 -6.86
CA ASP A 81 -11.11 -8.59 -7.46
C ASP A 81 -12.29 -8.90 -6.52
N MET A 82 -12.31 -10.04 -5.84
CA MET A 82 -13.30 -10.37 -4.81
C MET A 82 -13.32 -9.29 -3.71
N LYS A 83 -12.17 -8.83 -3.22
CA LYS A 83 -12.06 -7.69 -2.29
C LYS A 83 -12.64 -6.40 -2.88
N ARG A 84 -12.41 -6.12 -4.18
CA ARG A 84 -12.98 -4.95 -4.87
C ARG A 84 -14.48 -5.06 -5.05
N GLN A 85 -15.01 -6.25 -5.33
CA GLN A 85 -16.45 -6.52 -5.40
C GLN A 85 -17.11 -6.38 -4.03
N GLN A 86 -16.52 -6.96 -2.98
CA GLN A 86 -16.99 -6.83 -1.60
C GLN A 86 -17.02 -5.37 -1.15
N LYS A 87 -15.96 -4.58 -1.43
CA LYS A 87 -15.96 -3.14 -1.14
C LYS A 87 -17.05 -2.40 -1.92
N LYS A 88 -17.22 -2.66 -3.23
CA LYS A 88 -18.31 -2.06 -4.03
C LYS A 88 -19.70 -2.42 -3.49
N ALA A 89 -19.89 -3.62 -2.95
CA ALA A 89 -21.13 -4.05 -2.32
C ALA A 89 -21.39 -3.28 -1.01
N ALA A 90 -20.40 -3.20 -0.12
CA ALA A 90 -20.50 -2.38 1.10
C ALA A 90 -20.76 -0.89 0.79
N ASP A 91 -20.00 -0.32 -0.16
CA ASP A 91 -20.17 1.05 -0.69
C ASP A 91 -21.57 1.28 -1.32
N PHE A 92 -22.26 0.22 -1.73
CA PHE A 92 -23.61 0.26 -2.31
C PHE A 92 -24.70 0.13 -1.25
N PHE A 93 -24.59 -0.83 -0.32
CA PHE A 93 -25.55 -1.02 0.77
C PHE A 93 -25.59 0.20 1.70
N SER A 94 -24.43 0.70 2.14
CA SER A 94 -24.34 1.93 2.94
C SER A 94 -25.00 3.14 2.25
N LYS A 95 -24.87 3.25 0.91
CA LYS A 95 -25.55 4.29 0.12
C LYS A 95 -27.01 3.96 -0.22
N ALA A 96 -27.47 2.74 -0.01
CA ALA A 96 -28.88 2.38 -0.11
C ALA A 96 -29.59 2.75 1.20
N GLU A 97 -28.99 2.41 2.34
CA GLU A 97 -29.40 2.79 3.70
C GLU A 97 -29.44 4.32 3.85
N GLU A 98 -28.37 5.04 3.51
CA GLU A 98 -28.33 6.52 3.52
C GLU A 98 -29.46 7.14 2.68
N ARG A 99 -29.80 6.55 1.52
CA ARG A 99 -30.93 7.02 0.69
C ARG A 99 -32.30 6.59 1.24
N ALA A 100 -32.38 5.53 2.04
CA ALA A 100 -33.61 5.14 2.71
C ALA A 100 -33.89 6.08 3.90
N TYR A 101 -32.88 6.27 4.76
CA TYR A 101 -32.87 7.24 5.86
C TYR A 101 -33.24 8.66 5.38
N ASN A 102 -32.54 9.19 4.36
CA ASN A 102 -32.81 10.54 3.87
C ASN A 102 -34.23 10.70 3.28
N ARG A 103 -34.83 9.66 2.71
CA ARG A 103 -36.25 9.70 2.29
C ARG A 103 -37.17 9.69 3.50
N ALA A 104 -37.01 8.74 4.42
CA ALA A 104 -37.83 8.65 5.62
C ALA A 104 -37.78 9.95 6.46
N MET A 105 -36.61 10.58 6.56
CA MET A 105 -36.44 11.88 7.22
C MET A 105 -37.16 13.02 6.47
N THR A 106 -37.18 13.00 5.13
CA THR A 106 -37.94 13.95 4.31
C THR A 106 -39.46 13.75 4.47
N ASP A 107 -39.90 12.48 4.47
CA ASP A 107 -41.30 12.10 4.65
C ASP A 107 -41.81 12.38 6.07
N LEU A 108 -40.91 12.42 7.07
CA LEU A 108 -41.22 12.87 8.43
C LEU A 108 -41.24 14.40 8.51
N GLN A 109 -40.30 15.12 7.90
CA GLN A 109 -40.33 16.59 7.85
C GLN A 109 -41.65 17.11 7.23
N ALA A 110 -42.10 16.52 6.11
CA ALA A 110 -43.37 16.89 5.49
C ALA A 110 -44.58 16.72 6.43
N LYS A 111 -44.60 15.64 7.25
CA LYS A 111 -45.64 15.43 8.28
C LYS A 111 -45.51 16.38 9.46
N MET A 112 -44.30 16.81 9.79
CA MET A 112 -44.08 17.83 10.82
C MET A 112 -44.65 19.16 10.35
N ASP A 113 -44.40 19.54 9.09
CA ASP A 113 -44.90 20.78 8.50
C ASP A 113 -46.44 20.76 8.43
N GLU A 114 -47.05 19.65 8.00
CA GLU A 114 -48.51 19.44 8.00
C GLU A 114 -49.12 19.51 9.42
N ALA A 115 -48.47 18.90 10.42
CA ALA A 115 -48.91 18.95 11.82
C ALA A 115 -48.79 20.37 12.43
N VAL A 116 -47.80 21.15 12.00
CA VAL A 116 -47.63 22.55 12.42
C VAL A 116 -48.66 23.46 11.73
N GLU A 117 -48.95 23.28 10.44
CA GLU A 117 -49.94 24.07 9.70
C GLU A 117 -51.38 23.80 10.19
N SER A 118 -51.71 22.53 10.45
CA SER A 118 -53.00 22.13 11.05
C SER A 118 -53.12 22.47 12.55
N GLY A 119 -52.01 22.82 13.21
CA GLY A 119 -51.96 23.18 14.63
C GLY A 119 -52.00 21.97 15.58
N ASP A 120 -51.88 20.74 15.09
CA ASP A 120 -51.82 19.53 15.92
C ASP A 120 -50.45 19.39 16.60
N ARG A 121 -50.39 19.93 17.83
CA ARG A 121 -49.21 19.91 18.69
C ARG A 121 -48.82 18.51 19.19
N ASP A 122 -49.72 17.55 19.15
CA ASP A 122 -49.45 16.18 19.61
C ASP A 122 -48.94 15.31 18.46
N ALA A 123 -49.49 15.47 17.25
CA ALA A 123 -48.90 14.95 16.02
C ALA A 123 -47.48 15.52 15.79
N ALA A 124 -47.30 16.84 15.91
CA ALA A 124 -45.99 17.47 15.73
C ALA A 124 -44.95 16.96 16.76
N ARG A 125 -45.35 16.76 18.03
CA ARG A 125 -44.47 16.18 19.05
C ARG A 125 -44.14 14.71 18.76
N LYS A 126 -45.10 13.94 18.23
CA LYS A 126 -44.86 12.55 17.83
C LYS A 126 -43.86 12.49 16.68
N VAL A 127 -44.07 13.26 15.61
CA VAL A 127 -43.17 13.26 14.44
C VAL A 127 -41.75 13.67 14.84
N LEU A 128 -41.59 14.66 15.72
CA LEU A 128 -40.28 15.01 16.29
C LEU A 128 -39.60 13.84 17.03
N LYS A 129 -40.35 13.00 17.74
CA LYS A 129 -39.80 11.78 18.37
C LYS A 129 -39.45 10.73 17.31
N ASP A 130 -40.35 10.47 16.37
CA ASP A 130 -40.15 9.51 15.28
C ASP A 130 -38.89 9.88 14.44
N MET A 131 -38.54 11.17 14.32
CA MET A 131 -37.31 11.68 13.69
C MET A 131 -36.04 11.47 14.53
N ASP A 132 -36.11 11.63 15.86
CA ASP A 132 -34.94 11.45 16.73
C ASP A 132 -34.64 9.97 16.98
N ASP A 133 -35.68 9.13 17.13
CA ASP A 133 -35.58 7.67 17.16
C ASP A 133 -34.88 7.16 15.87
N LEU A 134 -35.40 7.52 14.68
CA LEU A 134 -34.84 7.12 13.38
C LEU A 134 -33.37 7.54 13.21
N LYS A 135 -33.00 8.71 13.73
CA LYS A 135 -31.62 9.23 13.70
C LYS A 135 -30.71 8.50 14.69
N SER A 136 -31.22 8.14 15.86
CA SER A 136 -30.51 7.29 16.83
C SER A 136 -30.21 5.93 16.19
N ASP A 137 -31.23 5.25 15.67
CA ASP A 137 -31.12 3.91 15.08
C ASP A 137 -30.11 3.90 13.91
N PHE A 138 -30.22 4.83 12.95
CA PHE A 138 -29.29 4.93 11.83
C PHE A 138 -27.84 5.25 12.26
N THR A 139 -27.65 5.96 13.38
CA THR A 139 -26.31 6.23 13.93
C THR A 139 -25.74 4.98 14.60
N SER A 140 -26.56 4.27 15.38
CA SER A 140 -26.18 3.03 16.07
C SER A 140 -25.87 1.89 15.10
N GLU A 141 -26.72 1.64 14.10
CA GLU A 141 -26.47 0.62 13.08
C GLU A 141 -25.17 0.90 12.32
N ARG A 142 -24.86 2.16 12.00
CA ARG A 142 -23.59 2.53 11.36
C ARG A 142 -22.36 2.28 12.26
N MET A 143 -22.47 2.55 13.56
CA MET A 143 -21.38 2.27 14.52
C MET A 143 -21.19 0.77 14.79
N GLU A 144 -22.22 -0.06 14.58
CA GLU A 144 -22.14 -1.53 14.67
C GLU A 144 -21.67 -2.17 13.35
N ALA A 145 -22.04 -1.59 12.20
CA ALA A 145 -21.73 -2.10 10.85
C ALA A 145 -20.35 -1.69 10.34
N GLU A 146 -19.70 -0.68 10.91
CA GLU A 146 -18.27 -0.46 10.68
C GLU A 146 -17.48 -1.69 11.17
N PRO A 147 -16.55 -2.26 10.37
CA PRO A 147 -15.83 -3.45 10.78
C PRO A 147 -15.03 -3.18 12.06
N LYS A 148 -15.49 -3.74 13.17
CA LYS A 148 -14.73 -3.83 14.43
C LYS A 148 -13.47 -4.67 14.15
N GLU A 149 -12.43 -3.99 13.68
CA GLU A 149 -11.08 -4.56 13.57
C GLU A 149 -10.74 -5.13 14.93
N LYS A 150 -10.23 -6.37 14.97
CA LYS A 150 -10.00 -7.08 16.24
C LYS A 150 -9.13 -6.21 17.13
N GLU A 151 -9.71 -5.73 18.23
CA GLU A 151 -9.01 -4.87 19.18
C GLU A 151 -7.76 -5.60 19.67
N ASP A 152 -6.61 -4.98 19.45
CA ASP A 152 -5.34 -5.54 19.86
C ASP A 152 -5.26 -5.57 21.38
N GLY A 153 -4.61 -6.60 21.94
CA GLY A 153 -4.61 -6.83 23.37
C GLY A 153 -4.13 -5.60 24.17
N PRO A 154 -4.65 -5.37 25.39
CA PRO A 154 -4.38 -4.14 26.15
C PRO A 154 -2.88 -3.90 26.41
N GLU A 155 -2.07 -4.96 26.43
CA GLU A 155 -0.61 -4.88 26.49
C GLU A 155 0.01 -4.23 25.23
N ILE A 156 -0.45 -4.60 24.03
CA ILE A 156 0.02 -4.02 22.76
C ILE A 156 -0.38 -2.54 22.69
N VAL A 157 -1.60 -2.21 23.10
CA VAL A 157 -2.09 -0.82 23.17
C VAL A 157 -1.28 0.00 24.17
N ALA A 158 -0.97 -0.55 25.34
CA ALA A 158 -0.14 0.13 26.36
C ALA A 158 1.31 0.35 25.87
N GLN A 159 1.93 -0.64 25.23
CA GLN A 159 3.26 -0.52 24.63
C GLN A 159 3.27 0.55 23.52
N ALA A 160 2.27 0.54 22.64
CA ALA A 160 2.12 1.54 21.58
C ALA A 160 1.95 2.96 22.13
N GLN A 161 1.10 3.15 23.16
CA GLN A 161 0.92 4.44 23.82
C GLN A 161 2.19 4.92 24.53
N GLN A 162 3.02 4.01 25.08
CA GLN A 162 4.29 4.38 25.69
C GLN A 162 5.30 4.86 24.65
N ALA A 163 5.51 4.13 23.55
CA ALA A 163 6.44 4.53 22.49
C ALA A 163 6.06 5.88 21.84
N ILE A 164 4.76 6.18 21.70
CA ILE A 164 4.29 7.50 21.24
C ILE A 164 4.65 8.60 22.25
N ARG A 165 4.48 8.37 23.55
CA ARG A 165 4.88 9.32 24.60
C ARG A 165 6.39 9.56 24.59
N ASP A 166 7.19 8.49 24.60
CA ASP A 166 8.66 8.57 24.61
C ASP A 166 9.18 9.33 23.37
N TRP A 167 8.54 9.18 22.22
CA TRP A 167 8.87 9.92 20.99
C TRP A 167 8.45 11.40 21.04
N ILE A 168 7.28 11.71 21.61
CA ILE A 168 6.81 13.10 21.82
C ILE A 168 7.72 13.82 22.83
N ASP A 169 8.03 13.18 23.96
CA ASP A 169 8.90 13.74 25.01
C ASP A 169 10.36 13.88 24.53
N GLY A 170 10.80 13.04 23.58
CA GLY A 170 12.07 13.17 22.87
C GLY A 170 12.09 14.21 21.74
N SER A 171 10.95 14.86 21.45
CA SER A 171 10.78 15.77 20.31
C SER A 171 10.55 17.23 20.75
N ASP A 172 11.63 17.98 20.99
CA ASP A 172 11.64 19.42 21.35
C ASP A 172 10.67 20.30 20.53
N TRP A 173 10.41 19.90 19.28
CA TRP A 173 9.55 20.62 18.34
C TRP A 173 8.05 20.31 18.47
N TYR A 174 7.65 19.19 19.10
CA TYR A 174 6.26 18.69 19.04
C TYR A 174 5.25 19.64 19.73
N PHE A 175 5.68 20.36 20.76
CA PHE A 175 4.87 21.38 21.45
C PHE A 175 5.29 22.83 21.13
N THR A 176 6.30 23.04 20.29
CA THR A 176 6.86 24.38 20.00
C THR A 176 6.77 24.80 18.54
N ASP A 177 6.62 23.87 17.59
CA ASP A 177 6.44 24.12 16.15
C ASP A 177 5.13 23.49 15.64
N GLU A 178 4.04 24.24 15.78
CA GLU A 178 2.69 23.88 15.34
C GLU A 178 2.63 23.36 13.88
N LYS A 179 3.54 23.81 13.01
CA LYS A 179 3.58 23.39 11.60
C LYS A 179 4.20 22.01 11.45
N LYS A 180 5.26 21.70 12.20
CA LYS A 180 5.82 20.35 12.26
C LYS A 180 4.84 19.39 12.92
N THR A 181 4.21 19.75 14.04
CA THR A 181 3.22 18.92 14.76
C THR A 181 2.07 18.51 13.84
N LYS A 182 1.35 19.48 13.24
CA LYS A 182 0.23 19.17 12.32
C LYS A 182 0.65 18.36 11.10
N TYR A 183 1.90 18.51 10.63
CA TYR A 183 2.41 17.69 9.53
C TYR A 183 2.73 16.25 9.98
N ALA A 184 3.26 16.08 11.20
CA ALA A 184 3.50 14.79 11.82
C ALA A 184 2.20 14.03 12.09
N ASP A 185 1.21 14.70 12.69
CA ASP A 185 -0.15 14.17 12.92
C ASP A 185 -0.76 13.68 11.59
N MET A 186 -0.66 14.48 10.52
CA MET A 186 -1.10 14.10 9.18
C MET A 186 -0.31 12.92 8.58
N GLN A 187 0.94 12.66 9.00
CA GLN A 187 1.66 11.43 8.62
C GLN A 187 1.21 10.23 9.45
N SER A 188 0.92 10.42 10.73
CA SER A 188 0.32 9.39 11.59
C SER A 188 -1.02 8.93 11.04
N ASP A 189 -1.92 9.85 10.71
CA ASP A 189 -3.22 9.58 10.08
C ASP A 189 -3.07 8.80 8.76
N LEU A 190 -2.07 9.14 7.95
CA LEU A 190 -1.81 8.45 6.68
C LEU A 190 -1.31 7.01 6.91
N ILE A 191 -0.41 6.80 7.88
CA ILE A 191 0.07 5.46 8.25
C ILE A 191 -1.07 4.61 8.84
N ILE A 192 -1.90 5.18 9.73
CA ILE A 192 -3.11 4.55 10.27
C ILE A 192 -4.04 4.14 9.13
N LYS A 193 -4.26 5.02 8.15
CA LYS A 193 -5.11 4.75 6.97
C LYS A 193 -4.56 3.70 6.01
N GLU A 194 -3.24 3.51 5.97
CA GLU A 194 -2.56 2.52 5.11
C GLU A 194 -2.36 1.16 5.82
N HIS A 195 -2.26 1.14 7.16
CA HIS A 195 -1.86 -0.03 7.96
C HIS A 195 -2.84 -0.42 9.09
N GLY A 196 -3.96 0.28 9.24
CA GLY A 196 -4.93 0.10 10.35
C GLY A 196 -4.52 0.86 11.60
N GLN A 197 -3.30 0.64 12.10
CA GLN A 197 -2.75 1.33 13.27
C GLN A 197 -1.23 1.54 13.16
N LEU A 198 -0.67 2.52 13.89
CA LEU A 198 0.77 2.81 13.88
C LEU A 198 1.64 1.58 14.22
N HIS A 199 1.25 0.78 15.20
CA HIS A 199 2.01 -0.41 15.60
C HIS A 199 1.97 -1.56 14.56
N LYS A 200 1.06 -1.47 13.57
CA LYS A 200 0.90 -2.45 12.47
C LYS A 200 1.70 -2.05 11.21
N PHE A 201 2.45 -0.95 11.27
CA PHE A 201 3.43 -0.57 10.26
C PHE A 201 4.54 -1.64 10.12
N PRO A 202 5.12 -1.87 8.92
CA PRO A 202 6.22 -2.83 8.74
C PRO A 202 7.45 -2.46 9.57
N GLY A 203 7.72 -3.25 10.62
CA GLY A 203 8.79 -2.99 11.60
C GLY A 203 8.27 -2.53 12.98
N GLY A 204 6.95 -2.48 13.19
CA GLY A 204 6.35 -2.07 14.47
C GLY A 204 6.26 -0.56 14.62
N ILE A 205 5.92 -0.11 15.84
CA ILE A 205 5.63 1.30 16.10
C ILE A 205 6.87 2.19 15.99
N ASP A 206 8.04 1.73 16.43
CA ASP A 206 9.29 2.49 16.36
C ASP A 206 9.66 2.81 14.90
N ALA A 207 9.39 1.87 13.99
CA ALA A 207 9.58 2.07 12.55
C ALA A 207 8.55 3.06 11.95
N ALA A 208 7.33 3.12 12.48
CA ALA A 208 6.33 4.11 12.09
C ALA A 208 6.77 5.52 12.51
N LEU A 209 7.14 5.68 13.78
CA LEU A 209 7.60 6.95 14.36
C LEU A 209 8.88 7.45 13.66
N ALA A 210 9.84 6.57 13.39
CA ALA A 210 11.04 6.91 12.63
C ALA A 210 10.76 7.33 11.17
N GLU A 211 9.74 6.77 10.49
CA GLU A 211 9.34 7.25 9.16
C GLU A 211 8.54 8.57 9.25
N ILE A 212 7.79 8.82 10.33
CA ILE A 212 7.15 10.13 10.59
C ILE A 212 8.22 11.20 10.75
N ASP A 213 9.22 11.01 11.62
CA ASP A 213 10.35 11.94 11.77
C ASP A 213 11.09 12.17 10.46
N LYS A 214 11.40 11.09 9.74
CA LYS A 214 12.05 11.14 8.42
C LYS A 214 11.18 11.78 7.34
N ARG A 215 9.89 12.00 7.57
CA ARG A 215 9.01 12.85 6.72
C ARG A 215 9.00 14.30 7.22
N VAL A 216 8.87 14.53 8.54
CA VAL A 216 8.93 15.86 9.15
C VAL A 216 10.27 16.55 8.82
N GLN A 217 11.40 15.91 9.14
CA GLN A 217 12.73 16.40 8.80
C GLN A 217 12.86 16.67 7.29
N ARG A 218 12.42 15.75 6.43
CA ARG A 218 12.45 15.91 4.97
C ARG A 218 11.61 17.09 4.44
N LYS A 219 10.53 17.47 5.15
CA LYS A 219 9.64 18.59 4.82
C LYS A 219 10.14 19.93 5.39
N PHE A 220 10.84 19.92 6.52
CA PHE A 220 11.23 21.12 7.29
C PHE A 220 12.75 21.34 7.42
N SER A 221 13.61 20.47 6.89
CA SER A 221 15.04 20.74 6.74
C SER A 221 15.27 21.79 5.66
N GLU A 222 15.87 22.91 6.05
CA GLU A 222 16.36 23.93 5.13
C GLU A 222 17.45 23.33 4.22
N ARG A 223 17.09 23.05 2.96
CA ARG A 223 18.11 22.91 1.91
C ARG A 223 18.56 24.31 1.49
N PRO A 224 19.87 24.63 1.52
CA PRO A 224 20.35 25.85 0.90
C PRO A 224 19.99 25.83 -0.60
N PRO A 225 19.65 26.98 -1.21
CA PRO A 225 19.31 27.03 -2.62
C PRO A 225 20.51 26.62 -3.45
N VAL A 226 20.29 25.72 -4.42
CA VAL A 226 21.30 25.38 -5.42
C VAL A 226 21.62 26.66 -6.20
N GLN A 227 22.87 27.14 -6.10
CA GLN A 227 23.32 28.29 -6.87
C GLN A 227 23.49 27.93 -8.34
N THR A 228 22.39 27.95 -9.09
CA THR A 228 22.44 28.08 -10.54
C THR A 228 22.98 29.48 -10.85
N SER A 229 24.24 29.57 -11.28
CA SER A 229 24.92 30.82 -11.63
C SER A 229 24.32 31.42 -12.91
N GLY A 230 23.20 32.14 -12.78
CA GLY A 230 22.49 32.82 -13.86
C GLY A 230 22.42 34.33 -13.64
N SER A 231 23.26 35.09 -14.35
CA SER A 231 23.24 36.56 -14.29
C SER A 231 21.94 37.12 -14.90
N GLY A 232 21.27 38.04 -14.20
CA GLY A 232 19.94 38.51 -14.61
C GLY A 232 19.38 39.70 -13.81
N ASN A 233 20.21 40.69 -13.45
CA ASN A 233 19.75 41.83 -12.65
C ASN A 233 18.83 42.78 -13.44
N ARG A 234 17.55 42.85 -13.08
CA ARG A 234 16.65 43.99 -13.39
C ARG A 234 15.50 44.10 -12.40
N SER A 235 15.36 45.26 -11.77
CA SER A 235 14.18 45.66 -11.01
C SER A 235 13.05 46.08 -11.95
N GLY A 236 11.80 45.82 -11.55
CA GLY A 236 10.61 46.24 -12.29
C GLY A 236 9.34 45.91 -11.54
N SER A 237 8.65 46.94 -11.01
CA SER A 237 7.32 46.78 -10.43
C SER A 237 6.31 46.52 -11.54
N GLY A 238 5.61 45.38 -11.50
CA GLY A 238 4.67 44.97 -12.54
C GLY A 238 3.69 43.93 -12.02
N LYS A 239 2.39 44.29 -11.98
CA LYS A 239 1.32 43.45 -11.47
C LYS A 239 0.92 42.37 -12.48
N THR A 240 1.56 41.21 -12.43
CA THR A 240 1.17 39.99 -13.17
C THR A 240 0.61 38.94 -12.21
N GLY A 241 -0.54 38.35 -12.56
CA GLY A 241 -1.08 37.20 -11.82
C GLY A 241 -0.34 35.92 -12.23
N ARG A 242 -0.06 35.03 -11.26
CA ARG A 242 0.53 33.70 -11.53
C ARG A 242 -0.39 32.94 -12.51
N GLY A 243 0.18 32.41 -13.59
CA GLY A 243 -0.52 31.78 -14.70
C GLY A 243 -0.38 30.25 -14.73
N TYR A 244 -0.98 29.58 -15.74
CA TYR A 244 -0.81 28.13 -15.94
C TYR A 244 0.67 27.75 -16.11
N ALA A 245 1.49 28.63 -16.69
CA ALA A 245 2.94 28.43 -16.83
C ALA A 245 3.68 28.34 -15.48
N ASP A 246 3.16 28.96 -14.42
CA ASP A 246 3.81 29.02 -13.10
C ASP A 246 3.41 27.85 -12.19
N LEU A 247 2.34 27.12 -12.53
CA LEU A 247 1.87 25.97 -11.75
C LEU A 247 2.96 24.88 -11.59
N PRO A 248 3.05 24.21 -10.42
CA PRO A 248 3.81 22.97 -10.26
C PRO A 248 3.47 21.89 -11.30
N ALA A 249 4.42 20.99 -11.59
CA ALA A 249 4.30 20.05 -12.72
C ALA A 249 3.22 18.98 -12.55
N ASP A 250 2.87 18.64 -11.31
CA ASP A 250 1.73 17.85 -10.88
C ASP A 250 0.42 18.63 -10.99
N ALA A 251 0.38 19.88 -10.54
CA ALA A 251 -0.78 20.77 -10.67
C ALA A 251 -1.15 21.03 -12.15
N LYS A 252 -0.16 21.21 -13.03
CA LYS A 252 -0.37 21.26 -14.50
C LYS A 252 -1.07 20.00 -15.01
N ARG A 253 -0.57 18.82 -14.65
CA ARG A 253 -1.14 17.52 -15.05
C ARG A 253 -2.57 17.31 -14.55
N LEU A 254 -2.89 17.78 -13.34
CA LEU A 254 -4.24 17.75 -12.80
C LEU A 254 -5.18 18.70 -13.57
N CYS A 255 -4.72 19.94 -13.81
CA CYS A 255 -5.45 20.93 -14.61
C CYS A 255 -5.78 20.40 -16.01
N ASP A 256 -4.80 19.88 -16.76
CA ASP A 256 -5.02 19.32 -18.10
C ASP A 256 -5.99 18.14 -18.09
N LYS A 257 -5.89 17.27 -17.07
CA LYS A 257 -6.79 16.13 -16.91
C LYS A 257 -8.23 16.59 -16.66
N TRP A 258 -8.45 17.61 -15.82
CA TRP A 258 -9.79 18.11 -15.50
C TRP A 258 -10.41 18.95 -16.62
N VAL A 259 -9.63 19.71 -17.41
CA VAL A 259 -10.11 20.34 -18.65
C VAL A 259 -10.56 19.27 -19.65
N ASN A 260 -9.74 18.24 -19.90
CA ASN A 260 -10.08 17.15 -20.81
C ASN A 260 -11.27 16.30 -20.33
N GLN A 261 -11.59 16.33 -19.04
CA GLN A 261 -12.77 15.66 -18.45
C GLN A 261 -13.99 16.59 -18.30
N GLY A 262 -13.90 17.86 -18.72
CA GLY A 262 -14.98 18.85 -18.60
C GLY A 262 -15.33 19.26 -17.16
N LEU A 263 -14.51 18.89 -16.18
CA LEU A 263 -14.72 19.17 -14.75
C LEU A 263 -14.43 20.63 -14.38
N ILE A 264 -13.61 21.30 -15.19
CA ILE A 264 -13.32 22.74 -15.12
C ILE A 264 -13.46 23.35 -16.51
N LYS A 265 -13.92 24.60 -16.59
CA LYS A 265 -14.27 25.25 -17.87
C LYS A 265 -13.05 25.65 -18.69
N SER A 266 -11.94 25.99 -18.04
CA SER A 266 -10.66 26.31 -18.70
C SER A 266 -9.48 26.15 -17.73
N ARG A 267 -8.26 26.30 -18.23
CA ARG A 267 -7.03 26.25 -17.40
C ARG A 267 -6.94 27.44 -16.45
N GLU A 268 -7.48 28.58 -16.85
CA GLU A 268 -7.45 29.86 -16.12
C GLU A 268 -8.33 29.81 -14.87
N ASP A 269 -9.45 29.10 -14.92
CA ASP A 269 -10.30 28.85 -13.74
C ASP A 269 -9.56 28.03 -12.67
N TYR A 270 -8.82 26.99 -13.07
CA TYR A 270 -7.98 26.22 -12.15
C TYR A 270 -6.89 27.10 -11.53
N VAL A 271 -6.12 27.81 -12.36
CA VAL A 271 -5.05 28.75 -11.97
C VAL A 271 -5.53 29.80 -10.95
N ARG A 272 -6.76 30.29 -11.12
CA ARG A 272 -7.41 31.28 -10.25
C ARG A 272 -7.91 30.70 -8.92
N SER A 273 -8.24 29.40 -8.89
CA SER A 273 -8.66 28.66 -7.69
C SER A 273 -7.54 27.94 -6.96
N TYR A 274 -6.38 27.76 -7.61
CA TYR A 274 -5.21 27.10 -7.06
C TYR A 274 -4.68 27.90 -5.87
N GLN A 275 -4.53 27.25 -4.72
CA GLN A 275 -3.83 27.85 -3.59
C GLN A 275 -2.34 27.80 -3.85
N TRP A 276 -1.72 28.97 -3.83
CA TRP A 276 -0.30 29.15 -4.12
C TRP A 276 0.46 29.36 -2.82
N ASP A 277 1.30 28.38 -2.47
CA ASP A 277 2.39 28.57 -1.51
C ASP A 277 3.44 29.59 -2.03
#